data_AF-A0A9X2S332-F1
#
_entry.id   AF-A0A9X2S332-F1
#
_cell.length_a   1.000
_cell.length_b   1.000
_cell.length_c   1.000
_cell.angle_alpha   90.00
_cell.angle_beta   90.00
_cell.angle_gamma   90.00
#
_symmetry.space_group_name_H-M   'P 1'
#
loop_
_entity.id
_entity.type
_entity.pdbx_description
1 polymer ?
#
loop_
_entity_poly.entity_id
_entity_poly.type
_entity_poly.pdbx_seq_one_letter_code
_entity_poly.pdbx_strand_id
1 'polypeptide(L)' 'MEVLVIVNLCKKYDAKIILTSDAHICVDIANYEFSINTLKEIDLPNELIINEPSKLVSYFHSKGKLDDFTLSDLENL' A
#
# COMPACT_ATOMS: atom_id res chain seq x y z
N MET A 1 -15.81 4.85 11.61
CA MET A 1 -16.45 3.51 11.62
C MET A 1 -16.31 2.80 10.27
N GLU A 2 -16.44 3.49 9.13
CA GLU A 2 -16.41 2.85 7.80
C GLU A 2 -15.03 2.31 7.36
N VAL A 3 -13.95 3.05 7.60
CA VAL A 3 -12.59 2.63 7.19
C VAL A 3 -12.19 1.30 7.84
N LEU A 4 -12.45 1.14 9.14
CA LEU A 4 -12.16 -0.09 9.86
C LEU A 4 -12.92 -1.30 9.30
N VAL A 5 -14.15 -1.11 8.83
CA VAL A 5 -14.91 -2.18 8.17
C VAL A 5 -14.22 -2.61 6.89
N ILE A 6 -13.81 -1.65 6.04
CA ILE A 6 -13.11 -1.93 4.78
C ILE A 6 -11.80 -2.68 5.05
N VAL A 7 -10.98 -2.19 5.99
CA VAL A 7 -9.70 -2.81 6.29
C VAL A 7 -9.87 -4.23 6.84
N ASN A 8 -10.88 -4.48 7.67
CA ASN A 8 -11.20 -5.84 8.14
C ASN A 8 -11.64 -6.77 6.99
N LEU A 9 -12.38 -6.25 6.01
CA LEU A 9 -12.72 -7.01 4.81
C LEU A 9 -11.47 -7.30 3.97
N CYS A 10 -10.55 -6.35 3.83
CA CYS A 10 -9.28 -6.59 3.17
C CYS A 10 -8.49 -7.71 3.88
N LYS A 11 -8.42 -7.69 5.21
CA LYS A 11 -7.81 -8.76 6.01
C LYS A 11 -8.49 -10.12 5.78
N LYS A 12 -9.83 -10.15 5.73
CA LYS A 12 -10.61 -11.37 5.49
C LYS A 12 -10.40 -11.97 4.09
N TYR A 13 -10.23 -11.13 3.07
CA TYR A 13 -10.14 -11.54 1.67
C TYR A 13 -8.72 -11.49 1.09
N ASP A 14 -7.69 -11.31 1.93
CA ASP A 14 -6.29 -11.13 1.51
C ASP A 14 -6.10 -10.02 0.45
N ALA A 15 -6.95 -8.98 0.51
CA ALA A 15 -6.87 -7.87 -0.43
C ALA A 15 -5.71 -6.95 -0.04
N LYS A 16 -4.84 -6.64 -1.01
CA LYS A 16 -3.70 -5.75 -0.81
C LYS A 16 -4.17 -4.30 -0.65
N ILE A 17 -3.46 -3.56 0.21
CA ILE A 17 -3.77 -2.19 0.62
C ILE A 17 -2.61 -1.29 0.23
N ILE A 18 -2.95 -0.12 -0.33
CA ILE A 18 -2.03 0.99 -0.59
C ILE A 18 -2.52 2.20 0.20
N LEU A 19 -1.61 2.84 0.93
CA LEU A 19 -1.84 4.11 1.58
C LEU A 19 -1.45 5.25 0.64
N THR A 20 -2.27 6.30 0.57
CA THR A 20 -1.99 7.52 -0.17
C THR A 20 -2.27 8.70 0.75
N SER A 21 -1.51 9.79 0.61
CA SER A 21 -1.80 11.02 1.32
C SER A 21 -2.86 11.86 0.62
N ASP A 22 -3.19 11.51 -0.64
CA ASP A 22 -4.11 12.29 -1.51
C ASP A 22 -3.77 13.79 -1.51
N ALA A 23 -2.47 14.07 -1.46
CA ALA A 23 -1.97 15.42 -1.25
C ALA A 23 -2.28 16.31 -2.46
N HIS A 24 -2.99 17.40 -2.20
CA HIS A 24 -3.24 18.46 -3.18
C HIS A 24 -2.21 19.61 -3.08
N ILE A 25 -1.36 19.58 -2.05
CA ILE A 25 -0.27 20.53 -1.81
C ILE A 25 1.00 19.78 -1.39
N CYS A 26 2.17 20.30 -1.75
CA CYS A 26 3.43 19.59 -1.55
C CYS A 26 3.78 19.29 -0.08
N VAL A 27 3.31 20.12 0.85
CA VAL A 27 3.58 19.95 2.29
C VAL A 27 2.88 18.74 2.90
N ASP A 28 1.86 18.19 2.21
CA ASP A 28 1.07 17.06 2.69
C ASP A 28 1.45 15.74 1.99
N ILE A 29 2.44 15.77 1.09
CA ILE A 29 2.96 14.56 0.45
C ILE A 29 3.51 13.63 1.53
N ALA A 30 3.15 12.35 1.44
CA ALA A 30 3.57 11.30 2.36
C ALA A 30 3.07 11.45 3.82
N ASN A 31 2.06 12.30 4.04
CA ASN A 31 1.35 12.30 5.31
C ASN A 31 0.43 11.09 5.43
N TYR A 32 0.87 10.08 6.19
CA TYR A 32 0.14 8.81 6.40
C TYR A 32 -0.28 8.59 7.87
N GLU A 33 -0.16 9.60 8.73
CA GLU A 33 -0.28 9.45 10.19
C GLU A 33 -1.61 8.80 10.60
N PHE A 34 -2.72 9.32 10.07
CA PHE A 34 -4.05 8.80 10.35
C PHE A 34 -4.21 7.32 9.94
N SER A 35 -3.79 7.00 8.72
CA SER A 35 -3.85 5.63 8.19
C SER A 35 -3.00 4.66 8.99
N ILE A 36 -1.75 5.03 9.32
CA ILE A 36 -0.84 4.18 10.10
C ILE A 36 -1.43 3.90 11.49
N ASN A 37 -1.97 4.91 12.15
CA ASN A 37 -2.59 4.74 13.47
C ASN A 37 -3.81 3.80 13.39
N THR A 38 -4.68 3.99 12.39
CA THR A 38 -5.84 3.12 12.15
C THR A 38 -5.43 1.66 11.92
N LEU A 39 -4.37 1.42 11.15
CA LEU A 39 -3.90 0.06 10.86
C LEU A 39 -3.27 -0.63 12.08
N LYS A 40 -2.59 0.14 12.95
CA LYS A 40 -2.03 -0.37 14.22
C LYS A 40 -3.12 -0.82 15.19
N GLU A 41 -4.26 -0.13 15.24
CA GLU A 41 -5.37 -0.46 16.15
C GLU A 41 -5.96 -1.86 15.91
N ILE A 42 -5.88 -2.39 14.69
CA ILE A 42 -6.49 -3.67 14.31
C ILE A 42 -5.48 -4.79 14.00
N ASP A 43 -4.19 -4.53 14.27
CA ASP A 43 -3.09 -5.44 14.00
C ASP A 43 -3.15 -5.99 12.56
N LEU A 44 -3.16 -5.07 11.59
CA LEU A 44 -3.17 -5.43 10.18
C LEU A 44 -1.82 -6.06 9.81
N PRO A 45 -1.80 -7.24 9.16
CA PRO A 45 -0.56 -7.84 8.72
C PRO A 45 0.19 -6.98 7.69
N ASN A 46 1.50 -6.79 7.88
CA ASN A 46 2.36 -5.96 7.04
C ASN A 46 2.49 -6.47 5.60
N GLU A 47 2.21 -7.76 5.35
CA GLU A 47 2.19 -8.35 4.01
C GLU A 47 1.01 -7.86 3.15
N LEU A 48 -0.04 -7.31 3.77
CA LEU A 48 -1.16 -6.72 3.04
C LEU A 48 -0.84 -5.31 2.55
N ILE A 49 0.11 -4.61 3.19
CA ILE A 49 0.49 -3.25 2.83
C ILE A 49 1.61 -3.30 1.78
N ILE A 50 1.33 -2.78 0.59
CA ILE A 50 2.24 -2.87 -0.57
C ILE A 50 2.82 -1.51 -0.99
N ASN A 51 2.84 -0.52 -0.10
CA ASN A 51 3.47 0.79 -0.34
C ASN A 51 4.99 0.73 -0.60
N GLU A 52 5.66 -0.36 -0.22
CA GLU A 52 7.08 -0.56 -0.51
C GLU A 52 7.26 -0.82 -2.01
N PRO A 53 8.19 -0.11 -2.70
CA PRO A 53 8.35 -0.24 -4.16
C PRO A 53 8.53 -1.68 -4.65
N SER A 54 9.33 -2.48 -3.94
CA SER A 54 9.57 -3.90 -4.25
C SER A 54 8.27 -4.72 -4.26
N LYS A 55 7.41 -4.52 -3.26
CA LYS A 55 6.11 -5.18 -3.12
C LYS A 55 5.13 -4.73 -4.19
N LEU A 56 5.10 -3.42 -4.48
CA LEU A 56 4.22 -2.86 -5.50
C LEU A 56 4.55 -3.39 -6.90
N VAL A 57 5.83 -3.37 -7.27
CA VAL A 57 6.32 -3.89 -8.55
C VAL A 57 6.03 -5.39 -8.68
N SER A 58 6.36 -6.18 -7.65
CA SER A 58 6.06 -7.61 -7.62
C SER A 58 4.56 -7.88 -7.77
N TYR A 59 3.71 -7.07 -7.12
CA TYR A 59 2.26 -7.19 -7.23
C TYR A 59 1.77 -6.90 -8.65
N PHE A 60 2.23 -5.84 -9.30
CA PHE A 60 1.81 -5.54 -10.68
C PHE A 60 2.30 -6.56 -11.71
N HIS A 61 3.51 -7.10 -11.55
CA HIS A 61 3.97 -8.23 -12.36
C HIS A 61 3.07 -9.46 -12.18
N SER A 62 2.69 -9.80 -10.94
CA SER A 62 1.77 -10.92 -10.68
C SER A 62 0.39 -10.77 -11.35
N LYS A 63 0.03 -9.54 -11.74
CA LYS A 63 -1.21 -9.20 -12.45
C LYS A 63 -1.03 -9.01 -13.95
N GLY A 64 0.19 -9.10 -14.49
CA GLY A 64 0.50 -8.77 -15.88
C GLY A 64 0.17 -7.32 -16.22
N LYS A 65 0.49 -6.39 -15.31
CA LYS A 65 0.19 -4.95 -15.44
C LYS A 65 1.44 -4.06 -15.51
N LEU A 66 2.63 -4.65 -15.48
CA LEU A 66 3.90 -3.95 -15.53
C LEU A 66 4.91 -4.88 -16.22
N ASP A 67 5.35 -4.51 -17.42
CA ASP A 67 6.20 -5.37 -18.26
C ASP A 67 7.52 -4.66 -18.65
N ASP A 68 7.54 -3.33 -18.56
CA ASP A 68 8.63 -2.42 -18.95
C ASP A 68 9.46 -1.91 -17.76
N PHE A 69 9.16 -2.38 -16.56
CA PHE A 69 9.87 -2.04 -15.33
C PHE A 69 9.96 -3.27 -14.43
N THR A 70 11.12 -3.53 -13.85
CA THR A 70 11.45 -4.74 -13.09
C THR A 70 12.07 -4.41 -11.74
N LEU A 71 12.24 -5.43 -10.89
CA LEU A 71 12.92 -5.27 -9.60
C LEU A 71 14.40 -4.84 -9.76
N SER A 72 15.08 -5.24 -10.83
CA SER A 72 16.44 -4.76 -11.10
C SER A 72 16.49 -3.27 -11.43
N ASP A 73 15.41 -2.68 -11.94
CA ASP A 73 15.35 -1.25 -12.21
C ASP A 73 15.25 -0.43 -10.91
N LEU A 74 14.70 -1.01 -9.83
CA LEU A 74 14.68 -0.39 -8.49
C LEU A 74 16.08 -0.26 -7.88
N GLU A 75 17.00 -1.17 -8.18
CA GLU A 75 18.37 -1.12 -7.65
C GLU A 75 19.20 0.04 -8.25
N ASN A 76 18.72 0.63 -9.35
CA ASN A 76 19.38 1.70 -10.07
C ASN A 76 18.77 3.10 -9.80
N LEU A 77 17.80 3.20 -8.89
CA LEU A 77 17.14 4.43 -8.44
C LEU A 77 17.74 4.95 -7.13
#